data_AF-A0A8T5T6Z7-F1
#
_entry.id   AF-A0A8T5T6Z7-F1
#
_cell.length_a   1.000
_cell.length_b   1.000
_cell.length_c   1.000
_cell.angle_alpha   90.00
_cell.angle_beta   90.00
_cell.angle_gamma   90.00
#
_symmetry.space_group_name_H-M   'P 1'
#
loop_
_entity.id
_entity.type
_entity.pdbx_description
1 polymer ?
#
loop_
_entity_poly.entity_id
_entity_poly.type
_entity_poly.pdbx_seq_one_letter_code
_entity_poly.pdbx_strand_id
1 'polypeptide(L)'
;MTKKVLTIRKDKIIGLIVMLLGAIIGILYVLGSLVDYLIWEIAENPAGLDLTTSWLGIDIFKWQFFVVAPMCIIVVLIAVVAVWIGYSMLTTPAPVPLEELEQELAAEEKVLNDKED
;
A
#
# COMPACT_ATOMS: atom_id res chain seq x y z
N MET A 1 -16.20 -0.42 37.75
CA MET A 1 -15.82 0.36 36.56
C MET A 1 -14.92 -0.54 35.70
N THR A 2 -15.52 -1.24 34.75
CA THR A 2 -14.91 -2.33 33.98
C THR A 2 -13.82 -1.76 33.08
N LYS A 3 -12.54 -2.00 33.41
CA LYS A 3 -11.45 -1.83 32.44
C LYS A 3 -11.63 -2.90 31.39
N LYS A 4 -12.48 -2.62 30.40
CA LYS A 4 -12.56 -3.35 29.13
C LYS A 4 -11.29 -2.99 28.38
N VAL A 5 -10.16 -3.56 28.81
CA VAL A 5 -8.92 -3.51 28.05
C VAL A 5 -9.27 -4.17 26.73
N LEU A 6 -9.26 -3.36 25.67
CA LEU A 6 -9.52 -3.78 24.32
C LEU A 6 -8.43 -4.80 23.95
N THR A 7 -8.63 -6.08 24.24
CA THR A 7 -7.72 -7.15 23.83
C THR A 7 -7.92 -7.36 22.33
N ILE A 8 -7.46 -6.41 21.52
CA ILE A 8 -7.25 -6.65 20.09
C ILE A 8 -6.33 -7.88 20.02
N ARG A 9 -6.75 -8.92 19.31
CA ARG A 9 -5.92 -10.10 19.05
C ARG A 9 -4.57 -9.61 18.51
N LYS A 10 -3.47 -10.04 19.14
CA LYS A 10 -2.11 -9.57 18.86
C LYS A 10 -1.78 -9.63 17.36
N ASP A 11 -2.37 -10.60 16.66
CA ASP A 11 -2.23 -10.85 15.23
C ASP A 11 -2.82 -9.71 14.37
N LYS A 12 -3.92 -9.09 14.81
CA LYS A 12 -4.52 -7.93 14.13
C LYS A 12 -3.73 -6.64 14.37
N ILE A 13 -3.05 -6.53 15.51
CA ILE A 13 -2.19 -5.38 15.82
C ILE A 13 -1.01 -5.35 14.86
N ILE A 14 -0.44 -6.51 14.54
CA ILE A 14 0.68 -6.63 13.60
C ILE A 14 0.26 -6.18 12.20
N GLY A 15 -0.88 -6.65 11.69
CA GLY A 15 -1.42 -6.19 10.41
C GLY A 15 -1.66 -4.68 10.36
N LEU A 16 -2.21 -4.10 11.43
CA LEU A 16 -2.43 -2.65 11.54
C LEU A 16 -1.13 -1.84 11.57
N ILE A 17 -0.09 -2.33 12.26
CA ILE A 17 1.23 -1.69 12.30
C ILE A 17 1.85 -1.68 10.89
N VAL A 18 1.82 -2.80 10.18
CA VAL A 18 2.38 -2.91 8.83
C VAL A 18 1.63 -2.01 7.86
N MET A 19 0.29 -1.94 7.96
CA MET A 19 -0.53 -1.03 7.15
C MET A 19 -0.16 0.44 7.39
N LEU A 20 -0.07 0.87 8.64
CA LEU A 20 0.29 2.25 8.98
C LEU A 20 1.72 2.57 8.56
N LEU A 21 2.66 1.65 8.77
CA LEU A 21 4.06 1.84 8.38
C LEU A 21 4.18 2.01 6.86
N GLY A 22 3.55 1.14 6.07
CA GLY A 22 3.53 1.22 4.61
C GLY A 22 2.90 2.52 4.11
N ALA A 23 1.78 2.93 4.71
CA ALA A 23 1.12 4.19 4.38
C ALA A 23 2.00 5.41 4.72
N ILE A 24 2.63 5.43 5.90
CA ILE A 24 3.51 6.51 6.33
C ILE A 24 4.74 6.60 5.41
N ILE A 25 5.38 5.48 5.10
CA ILE A 25 6.52 5.45 4.18
C ILE A 25 6.11 5.95 2.80
N GLY A 26 4.99 5.47 2.26
CA GLY A 26 4.48 5.94 0.97
C GLY A 26 4.22 7.44 0.95
N ILE A 27 3.55 7.98 1.98
CA ILE A 27 3.26 9.41 2.10
C ILE A 27 4.55 10.23 2.21
N LEU A 28 5.46 9.85 3.12
CA LEU A 28 6.72 10.57 3.32
C LEU A 28 7.58 10.55 2.06
N TYR A 29 7.61 9.42 1.35
CA TYR A 29 8.37 9.30 0.11
C TYR A 29 7.78 10.17 -1.00
N VAL A 30 6.46 10.16 -1.19
CA VAL A 30 5.80 11.03 -2.18
C VAL A 30 6.00 12.49 -1.86
N LEU A 31 5.87 12.88 -0.58
CA LEU A 31 6.09 14.26 -0.14
C LEU A 31 7.55 14.71 -0.32
N GLY A 32 8.51 13.88 0.07
CA GLY A 32 9.94 14.21 -0.03
C GLY A 32 10.55 14.06 -1.41
N SER A 33 9.87 13.39 -2.35
CA SER A 33 10.38 13.15 -3.70
C SER A 33 9.59 13.92 -4.75
N LEU A 34 8.38 13.47 -5.07
CA LEU A 34 7.62 14.02 -6.18
C LEU A 34 7.08 15.42 -5.87
N VAL A 35 6.59 15.62 -4.63
CA VAL A 35 6.03 16.91 -4.21
C VAL A 35 7.14 17.92 -3.97
N ASP A 36 8.25 17.54 -3.33
CA ASP A 36 9.42 18.41 -3.16
C ASP A 36 9.97 18.89 -4.51
N TYR A 37 10.14 17.97 -5.47
CA TYR A 37 10.55 18.30 -6.84
C TYR A 37 9.57 19.27 -7.51
N LEU A 38 8.26 19.03 -7.36
CA LEU A 38 7.24 19.89 -7.95
C LEU A 38 7.24 21.30 -7.34
N ILE A 39 7.38 21.42 -6.02
CA ILE A 39 7.46 22.71 -5.32
C ILE A 39 8.71 23.47 -5.76
N TRP A 40 9.86 22.79 -5.86
CA TRP A 40 11.10 23.38 -6.31
C TRP A 40 10.98 23.95 -7.73
N GLU A 41 10.46 23.15 -8.66
CA GLU A 41 10.31 23.54 -10.07
C GLU A 41 9.35 24.74 -10.24
N ILE A 42 8.24 24.76 -9.50
CA ILE A 42 7.28 25.88 -9.51
C ILE A 42 7.89 27.14 -8.88
N ALA A 43 8.69 27.00 -7.81
CA ALA A 43 9.33 28.13 -7.15
C ALA A 43 10.43 28.77 -8.02
N GLU A 44 11.16 27.96 -8.78
CA GLU A 44 12.23 28.42 -9.67
C GLU A 44 11.69 29.06 -10.96
N ASN A 45 10.48 28.67 -11.40
CA ASN A 45 9.79 29.23 -12.58
C ASN A 45 8.49 29.99 -12.23
N PRO A 46 8.58 31.19 -11.60
CA PRO A 46 7.41 31.98 -11.19
C PRO A 46 6.59 32.55 -12.37
N ALA A 47 7.10 32.48 -13.60
CA ALA A 47 6.39 32.91 -14.82
C ALA A 47 5.48 31.81 -15.42
N GLY A 48 5.25 30.73 -14.66
CA GLY A 48 4.45 29.54 -14.96
C GLY A 48 3.44 29.67 -16.09
N LEU A 49 3.87 29.29 -17.30
CA LEU A 49 3.14 28.65 -18.39
C LEU A 49 3.99 28.69 -19.66
N ASP A 50 5.12 27.98 -19.68
CA ASP A 50 5.79 27.66 -20.94
C ASP A 50 5.06 26.49 -21.61
N LEU A 51 3.97 26.79 -22.31
CA LEU A 51 3.13 25.82 -23.03
C LEU A 51 3.85 25.09 -24.17
N THR A 52 5.09 25.48 -24.49
CA THR A 52 5.84 24.89 -25.62
C THR A 52 6.67 23.68 -25.19
N THR A 53 7.18 23.69 -23.96
CA THR A 53 8.03 22.62 -23.39
C THR A 53 7.40 21.96 -22.17
N SER A 54 6.40 22.61 -21.57
CA SER A 54 5.79 22.20 -20.31
C SER A 54 4.30 21.90 -20.49
N TRP A 55 3.88 20.69 -20.13
CA TRP A 55 2.48 20.25 -20.27
C TRP A 55 1.55 20.85 -19.20
N LEU A 56 2.08 21.17 -18.02
CA LEU A 56 1.35 21.80 -16.90
C LEU A 56 2.26 22.74 -16.09
N GLY A 57 3.18 23.44 -16.77
CA GLY A 57 4.26 24.19 -16.10
C GLY A 57 5.36 23.29 -15.51
N ILE A 58 5.29 21.98 -15.78
CA ILE A 58 6.29 20.98 -15.44
C ILE A 58 7.03 20.61 -16.73
N ASP A 59 8.34 20.83 -16.74
CA ASP A 59 9.21 20.43 -17.86
C ASP A 59 9.43 18.92 -17.83
N ILE A 60 8.63 18.20 -18.63
CA ILE A 60 8.63 16.74 -18.72
C ILE A 60 9.92 16.18 -19.36
N PHE A 61 10.73 17.02 -20.00
CA PHE A 61 12.00 16.60 -20.62
C PHE A 61 13.21 16.83 -19.71
N LYS A 62 13.01 17.29 -18.48
CA LYS A 62 14.08 17.36 -17.49
C LYS A 62 14.56 15.97 -17.10
N TRP A 63 15.88 15.81 -17.14
CA TRP A 63 16.55 14.56 -16.75
C TRP A 63 16.21 14.14 -15.31
N GLN A 64 16.00 15.10 -14.40
CA GLN A 64 15.62 14.86 -13.00
C GLN A 64 14.26 14.17 -12.90
N PHE A 65 13.27 14.61 -13.68
CA PHE A 65 11.95 13.98 -13.72
C PHE A 65 12.02 12.52 -14.19
N PHE A 66 12.90 12.24 -15.17
CA PHE A 66 13.11 10.89 -15.69
C PHE A 66 13.70 9.91 -14.66
N VAL A 67 14.37 10.41 -13.61
CA VAL A 67 14.88 9.59 -12.50
C VAL A 67 13.85 9.53 -11.37
N VAL A 68 13.27 10.67 -10.99
CA VAL A 68 12.34 10.79 -9.86
C VAL A 68 11.03 10.06 -10.13
N ALA A 69 10.45 10.20 -11.32
CA ALA A 69 9.16 9.61 -11.66
C ALA A 69 9.14 8.07 -11.57
N PRO A 70 10.02 7.31 -12.28
CA PRO A 70 10.01 5.85 -12.18
C PRO A 70 10.41 5.36 -10.78
N MET A 71 11.31 6.06 -10.08
CA MET A 71 11.66 5.72 -8.71
C MET A 71 10.47 5.87 -7.75
N CYS A 72 9.73 6.97 -7.87
CA CYS A 72 8.51 7.21 -7.11
C CYS A 72 7.43 6.16 -7.39
N ILE A 73 7.24 5.78 -8.65
CA ILE A 73 6.29 4.72 -9.02
C ILE A 73 6.65 3.40 -8.33
N ILE A 74 7.93 2.99 -8.33
CA ILE A 74 8.37 1.75 -7.69
C ILE A 74 8.11 1.77 -6.19
N VAL A 75 8.46 2.86 -5.50
CA VAL A 75 8.29 2.95 -4.05
C VAL A 75 6.81 3.01 -3.66
N VAL A 76 6.00 3.76 -4.40
CA VAL A 76 4.54 3.79 -4.20
C VAL A 76 3.93 2.41 -4.41
N LEU A 77 4.37 1.67 -5.43
CA LEU A 77 3.89 0.31 -5.70
C LEU A 77 4.19 -0.62 -4.51
N ILE A 78 5.41 -0.57 -3.97
CA ILE A 78 5.79 -1.35 -2.78
C ILE A 78 4.95 -0.94 -1.57
N ALA A 79 4.72 0.37 -1.36
CA ALA A 79 3.92 0.88 -0.26
C ALA A 79 2.45 0.41 -0.36
N VAL A 80 1.87 0.42 -1.57
CA VAL A 80 0.52 -0.10 -1.83
C VAL A 80 0.43 -1.59 -1.51
N VAL A 81 1.43 -2.38 -1.92
CA VAL A 81 1.48 -3.81 -1.58
C VAL A 81 1.58 -4.03 -0.07
N ALA A 82 2.40 -3.26 0.64
CA ALA A 82 2.51 -3.34 2.09
C ALA A 82 1.19 -3.00 2.81
N VAL A 83 0.49 -1.95 2.35
CA VAL A 83 -0.84 -1.59 2.87
C VAL A 83 -1.86 -2.67 2.57
N TRP A 84 -1.81 -3.26 1.38
CA TRP A 84 -2.71 -4.35 0.98
C TRP A 84 -2.51 -5.61 1.83
N ILE A 85 -1.27 -5.97 2.16
CA ILE A 85 -0.94 -7.08 3.07
C ILE A 85 -1.42 -6.76 4.49
N GLY A 86 -1.19 -5.53 4.97
CA GLY A 86 -1.71 -5.11 6.28
C GLY A 86 -3.24 -5.15 6.35
N TYR A 87 -3.90 -4.77 5.26
CA TYR A 87 -5.35 -4.85 5.12
C TYR A 87 -5.86 -6.29 5.13
N SER A 88 -5.23 -7.20 4.37
CA SER A 88 -5.65 -8.60 4.32
C SER A 88 -5.52 -9.29 5.68
N MET A 89 -4.47 -9.01 6.46
CA MET A 89 -4.30 -9.51 7.84
C MET A 89 -5.34 -8.98 8.83
N LEU A 90 -5.90 -7.79 8.59
CA LEU A 90 -6.96 -7.22 9.43
C LEU A 90 -8.33 -7.85 9.15
N THR A 91 -8.59 -8.11 7.86
CA THR A 91 -9.86 -8.66 7.37
C THR A 91 -9.94 -10.18 7.41
N THR A 92 -8.83 -10.89 7.60
CA THR A 92 -8.87 -12.33 7.85
C THR A 92 -9.48 -12.61 9.25
N PRO A 93 -10.58 -13.39 9.33
CA PRO A 93 -10.98 -13.96 10.61
C PRO A 93 -9.83 -14.86 11.07
N ALA A 94 -9.44 -14.78 12.35
CA ALA A 94 -8.37 -15.66 12.83
C ALA A 94 -8.77 -17.11 12.53
N PRO A 95 -7.81 -17.94 12.09
CA PRO A 95 -8.08 -19.32 11.74
C PRO A 95 -8.86 -19.96 12.89
N VAL A 96 -10.01 -20.53 12.54
CA VAL A 96 -10.84 -21.35 13.40
C VAL A 96 -9.93 -22.46 13.99
N PRO A 97 -10.12 -22.90 15.25
CA PRO A 97 -9.37 -24.03 15.79
C PRO A 97 -9.28 -25.16 14.76
N LEU A 98 -8.05 -25.65 14.53
CA LEU A 98 -7.64 -26.50 13.41
C LEU A 98 -8.58 -27.67 13.10
N GLU A 99 -9.26 -28.23 14.10
CA GLU A 99 -10.19 -29.36 13.93
C GLU A 99 -11.43 -29.05 13.08
N GLU A 100 -11.99 -27.83 13.15
CA GLU A 100 -13.16 -27.47 12.33
C GLU A 100 -12.73 -27.11 10.89
N LEU A 101 -11.55 -26.50 10.74
CA LEU A 101 -11.01 -26.11 9.43
C LEU A 101 -10.49 -27.32 8.64
N GLU A 102 -9.85 -28.29 9.30
CA GLU A 102 -9.45 -29.55 8.67
C GLU A 102 -10.67 -30.37 8.23
N GLN A 103 -11.77 -30.33 8.98
CA GLN A 103 -13.01 -31.01 8.59
C GLN A 103 -13.72 -30.34 7.40
N GLU A 104 -13.77 -29.00 7.35
CA GLU A 104 -14.33 -28.28 6.18
C GLU A 104 -13.44 -28.43 4.94
N LEU A 105 -12.11 -28.34 5.09
CA LEU A 105 -11.17 -28.49 3.97
C LEU A 105 -11.16 -29.94 3.43
N ALA A 106 -11.20 -30.95 4.30
CA ALA A 106 -11.30 -32.34 3.90
C ALA A 106 -12.68 -32.68 3.30
N ALA A 107 -13.74 -31.98 3.70
CA ALA A 107 -15.06 -32.13 3.08
C ALA A 107 -15.10 -31.49 1.69
N GLU A 108 -14.49 -30.32 1.51
CA GLU A 108 -14.39 -29.64 0.22
C GLU A 108 -13.49 -30.42 -0.76
N GLU A 109 -12.37 -30.97 -0.29
CA GLU A 109 -11.46 -31.81 -1.07
C GLU A 109 -12.12 -33.14 -1.52
N LYS A 110 -12.94 -33.76 -0.66
CA LYS A 110 -13.72 -34.96 -1.03
C LYS A 110 -14.80 -34.66 -2.07
N VAL A 111 -15.50 -33.54 -1.94
CA VAL A 111 -16.55 -33.14 -2.90
C VAL A 111 -15.97 -32.74 -4.26
N LEU A 112 -14.72 -32.26 -4.30
CA LEU A 112 -13.98 -31.99 -5.53
C LEU A 112 -13.54 -33.29 -6.21
N ASN A 113 -13.02 -34.26 -5.45
CA ASN A 113 -12.57 -35.54 -6.00
C ASN A 113 -13.75 -36.39 -6.53
N ASP A 114 -14.91 -36.36 -5.85
CA ASP A 114 -16.14 -37.04 -6.31
C ASP A 114 -16.78 -36.40 -7.57
N LYS A 115 -16.29 -35.24 -8.02
CA LYS A 115 -16.74 -34.56 -9.26
C LYS A 115 -15.77 -34.74 -10.43
N GLU A 116 -14.57 -35.27 -10.18
CA GLU A 116 -13.56 -35.57 -11.21
C GLU A 116 -13.55 -37.05 -11.64
N ASP A 117 -14.28 -37.92 -10.94
CA ASP A 117 -14.63 -39.31 -11.35
C ASP A 117 -16.03 -39.41 -12.00
#